data_AF-A0A2A6BZA9-F1
#
_entry.id   AF-A0A2A6BZA9-F1
#
_cell.length_a   1.000
_cell.length_b   1.000
_cell.length_c   1.000
_cell.angle_alpha   90.00
_cell.angle_beta   90.00
_cell.angle_gamma   90.00
#
_symmetry.space_group_name_H-M   'P 1'
#
loop_
_entity.id
_entity.type
_entity.pdbx_description
1 polymer ?
#
loop_
_entity_poly.entity_id
_entity_poly.type
_entity_poly.pdbx_seq_one_letter_code
_entity_poly.pdbx_strand_id
1 'polypeptide(L)'
;MSPPLTIFRRPSTHIIILYILSIIISLLLFYSCTFHCFHCPPSSSGTLFVAQYFPIVVSPFIAVISTGWLITKLFYSTDPCSLSYNFFEMPSAVFSSLAAGICAVIEILYSTDFNQMEWIDKISSSAAISIALCALHAIAAFSLE
;
A
#
# COMPACT_ATOMS: atom_id res chain seq x y z
N MET A 1 -19.18 -42.51 2.41
CA MET A 1 -19.07 -41.05 2.53
C MET A 1 -17.60 -40.72 2.77
N SER A 2 -16.90 -40.39 1.71
CA SER A 2 -15.53 -39.87 1.77
C SER A 2 -15.56 -38.47 2.41
N PRO A 3 -14.67 -38.17 3.36
CA PRO A 3 -14.57 -36.81 3.90
C PRO A 3 -14.15 -35.84 2.79
N PRO A 4 -14.63 -34.59 2.79
CA PRO A 4 -14.15 -33.60 1.84
C PRO A 4 -12.66 -33.36 2.11
N LEU A 5 -11.85 -33.49 1.07
CA LEU A 5 -10.46 -33.07 1.06
C LEU A 5 -10.40 -31.58 1.44
N THR A 6 -10.15 -31.30 2.71
CA THR A 6 -9.72 -29.98 3.15
C THR A 6 -8.35 -29.76 2.53
N ILE A 7 -8.32 -29.10 1.38
CA ILE A 7 -7.09 -28.54 0.82
C ILE A 7 -6.62 -27.51 1.83
N PHE A 8 -5.74 -27.94 2.73
CA PHE A 8 -4.98 -27.08 3.61
C PHE A 8 -4.02 -26.30 2.69
N ARG A 9 -4.49 -25.20 2.08
CA ARG A 9 -3.66 -24.30 1.28
C ARG A 9 -2.69 -23.64 2.26
N ARG A 10 -1.52 -24.26 2.42
CA ARG A 10 -0.41 -23.73 3.22
C ARG A 10 -0.23 -22.25 2.84
N PRO A 11 -0.13 -21.32 3.80
CA PRO A 11 0.07 -19.92 3.45
C PRO A 11 1.32 -19.82 2.58
N SER A 12 1.14 -19.31 1.35
CA SER A 12 2.25 -19.17 0.42
C SER A 12 3.26 -18.22 1.06
N THR A 13 4.48 -18.68 1.27
CA THR A 13 5.58 -17.89 1.85
C THR A 13 5.78 -16.59 1.08
N HIS A 14 5.49 -16.58 -0.22
CA HIS A 14 5.52 -15.40 -1.07
C HIS A 14 4.51 -14.32 -0.64
N ILE A 15 3.29 -14.69 -0.23
CA ILE A 15 2.26 -13.74 0.22
C ILE A 15 2.67 -13.06 1.53
N ILE A 16 3.26 -13.84 2.45
CA ILE A 16 3.78 -13.31 3.72
C ILE A 16 4.89 -12.28 3.46
N ILE A 17 5.81 -12.58 2.54
CA ILE A 17 6.89 -11.67 2.14
C ILE A 17 6.32 -10.38 1.53
N LEU A 18 5.31 -10.49 0.67
CA LEU A 18 4.64 -9.33 0.08
C LEU A 18 4.03 -8.44 1.18
N TYR A 19 3.33 -8.97 2.17
CA TYR A 19 2.77 -8.16 3.26
C TYR A 19 3.86 -7.48 4.10
N ILE A 20 4.97 -8.17 4.40
CA ILE A 20 6.10 -7.57 5.12
C ILE A 20 6.70 -6.41 4.32
N LEU A 21 6.94 -6.62 3.02
CA LEU A 21 7.45 -5.58 2.12
C LEU A 21 6.48 -4.40 2.01
N SER A 22 5.17 -4.66 1.94
CA SER A 22 4.13 -3.62 1.93
C SER A 22 4.20 -2.75 3.19
N ILE A 23 4.33 -3.36 4.37
CA ILE A 23 4.47 -2.61 5.63
C ILE A 23 5.71 -1.71 5.60
N ILE A 24 6.85 -2.25 5.19
CA ILE A 24 8.11 -1.49 5.11
C ILE A 24 7.95 -0.32 4.13
N ILE A 25 7.50 -0.58 2.90
CA ILE A 25 7.33 0.44 1.86
C ILE A 25 6.31 1.51 2.29
N SER A 26 5.25 1.12 3.00
CA SER A 26 4.26 2.08 3.50
C SER A 26 4.81 2.99 4.60
N LEU A 27 5.68 2.47 5.48
CA LEU A 27 6.38 3.29 6.47
C LEU A 27 7.39 4.24 5.82
N LEU A 28 8.10 3.78 4.77
CA LEU A 28 8.95 4.66 3.97
C LEU A 28 8.14 5.77 3.31
N LEU A 29 6.96 5.47 2.75
CA LEU A 29 6.09 6.46 2.14
C LEU A 29 5.66 7.52 3.17
N PHE A 30 5.23 7.08 4.35
CA PHE A 30 4.87 7.97 5.44
C PHE A 30 6.01 8.89 5.85
N TYR A 31 7.22 8.32 6.00
CA TYR A 31 8.42 9.07 6.34
C TYR A 31 8.77 10.12 5.27
N SER A 32 8.78 9.73 3.99
CA SER A 32 9.09 10.62 2.87
C SER A 32 8.07 11.77 2.77
N CYS A 33 6.76 11.48 2.82
CA CYS A 33 5.73 12.51 2.73
C CYS A 33 5.76 13.45 3.95
N THR A 34 6.01 12.93 5.15
CA THR A 34 6.13 13.73 6.38
C THR A 34 7.35 14.65 6.29
N PHE A 35 8.50 14.13 5.87
CA PHE A 35 9.73 14.91 5.72
C PHE A 35 9.55 16.07 4.73
N HIS A 36 8.94 15.80 3.57
CA HIS A 36 8.61 16.83 2.57
C HIS A 36 7.62 17.87 3.13
N CYS A 37 6.59 17.48 3.86
CA CYS A 37 5.62 18.41 4.45
C CYS A 37 6.23 19.33 5.52
N PHE A 38 7.19 18.84 6.33
CA PHE A 38 7.83 19.66 7.37
C PHE A 38 8.89 20.63 6.83
N HIS A 39 9.54 20.31 5.71
CA HIS A 39 10.62 21.12 5.14
C HIS A 39 10.18 22.04 3.99
N CYS A 40 8.94 21.93 3.49
CA CYS A 40 8.43 22.83 2.46
C CYS A 40 7.99 24.17 3.06
N PRO A 41 8.32 25.32 2.44
CA PRO A 41 7.74 26.60 2.85
C PRO A 41 6.22 26.55 2.70
N PRO A 42 5.45 27.23 3.57
CA PRO A 42 3.99 27.22 3.48
C PRO A 42 3.54 27.75 2.12
N SER A 43 3.09 26.84 1.26
CA SER A 43 2.48 27.16 -0.03
C SER A 43 1.24 28.03 0.20
N SER A 44 1.18 29.19 -0.46
CA SER A 44 0.09 30.16 -0.34
C SER A 44 -1.27 29.66 -0.88
N SER A 45 -1.31 28.46 -1.46
CA SER A 45 -2.52 27.86 -2.06
C SER A 45 -3.06 26.73 -1.19
N GLY A 46 -4.21 26.97 -0.55
CA GLY A 46 -4.87 25.99 0.32
C GLY A 46 -5.30 24.68 -0.36
N THR A 47 -5.45 24.66 -1.69
CA THR A 47 -5.78 23.42 -2.43
C THR A 47 -4.61 22.46 -2.56
N LEU A 48 -3.38 22.99 -2.60
CA LEU A 48 -2.16 22.21 -2.74
C LEU A 48 -1.82 21.48 -1.43
N PHE A 49 -2.10 22.13 -0.30
CA PHE A 49 -1.97 21.57 1.04
C PHE A 49 -2.90 20.37 1.30
N VAL A 50 -4.16 20.44 0.84
CA VAL A 50 -5.12 19.36 1.04
C VAL A 50 -4.74 18.10 0.27
N ALA A 51 -4.21 18.25 -0.95
CA ALA A 51 -3.80 17.12 -1.79
C ALA A 51 -2.62 16.34 -1.17
N GLN A 52 -1.61 17.04 -0.64
CA GLN A 52 -0.42 16.41 -0.03
C GLN A 52 -0.70 15.71 1.31
N TYR A 53 -1.83 16.00 1.97
CA TYR A 53 -2.23 15.30 3.19
C TYR A 53 -2.75 13.88 2.92
N PHE A 54 -3.24 13.62 1.70
CA PHE A 54 -3.83 12.33 1.35
C PHE A 54 -2.82 11.16 1.45
N PRO A 55 -1.60 11.22 0.87
CA PRO A 55 -0.59 10.18 1.05
C PRO A 55 -0.21 9.92 2.50
N ILE A 56 -0.16 10.97 3.33
CA ILE A 56 0.19 10.90 4.75
C ILE A 56 -0.84 10.10 5.55
N VAL A 57 -2.13 10.20 5.20
CA VAL A 57 -3.21 9.44 5.85
C VAL A 57 -3.33 8.03 5.28
N VAL A 58 -3.16 7.87 3.97
CA VAL A 58 -3.32 6.59 3.29
C VAL A 58 -2.20 5.61 3.64
N SER A 59 -0.96 6.06 3.82
CA SER A 59 0.16 5.16 4.15
C SER A 59 -0.01 4.40 5.49
N PRO A 60 -0.32 5.03 6.65
CA PRO A 60 -0.58 4.26 7.87
C PRO A 60 -1.82 3.37 7.72
N PHE A 61 -2.82 3.78 6.94
CA PHE A 61 -4.02 2.96 6.70
C PHE A 61 -3.67 1.66 5.96
N ILE A 62 -2.88 1.74 4.88
CA ILE A 62 -2.38 0.57 4.14
C ILE A 62 -1.53 -0.31 5.06
N ALA A 63 -0.67 0.28 5.90
CA ALA A 63 0.17 -0.47 6.84
C ALA A 63 -0.67 -1.27 7.85
N VAL A 64 -1.74 -0.68 8.39
CA VAL A 64 -2.67 -1.36 9.32
C VAL A 64 -3.38 -2.52 8.63
N ILE A 65 -3.88 -2.33 7.41
CA ILE A 65 -4.51 -3.42 6.64
C ILE A 65 -3.51 -4.56 6.40
N SER A 66 -2.31 -4.25 5.91
CA SER A 66 -1.26 -5.25 5.67
C SER A 66 -0.83 -5.99 6.94
N THR A 67 -0.78 -5.29 8.06
CA THR A 67 -0.48 -5.89 9.38
C THR A 67 -1.59 -6.82 9.82
N GLY A 68 -2.86 -6.44 9.62
CA GLY A 68 -4.02 -7.29 9.90
C GLY A 68 -3.98 -8.61 9.14
N TRP A 69 -3.64 -8.58 7.85
CA TRP A 69 -3.48 -9.79 7.04
C TRP A 69 -2.28 -10.62 7.44
N LEU A 70 -1.14 -9.98 7.75
CA LEU A 70 0.04 -10.68 8.25
C LEU A 70 -0.27 -11.47 9.52
N ILE A 71 -0.92 -10.84 10.51
CA ILE A 71 -1.34 -11.48 11.75
C ILE A 71 -2.31 -12.64 11.46
N THR A 72 -3.28 -12.42 10.56
CA THR A 72 -4.26 -13.45 10.18
C THR A 72 -3.57 -14.69 9.60
N LYS A 73 -2.60 -14.50 8.71
CA LYS A 73 -1.82 -15.61 8.11
C LYS A 73 -0.87 -16.27 9.11
N LEU A 74 -0.30 -15.54 10.06
CA LEU A 74 0.62 -16.12 11.04
C LEU A 74 -0.10 -16.93 12.13
N PHE A 75 -1.24 -16.45 12.62
CA PHE A 75 -1.88 -17.02 13.81
C PHE A 75 -3.17 -17.78 13.53
N TYR A 76 -3.92 -17.43 12.48
CA TYR A 76 -5.28 -17.94 12.25
C TYR A 76 -5.39 -18.84 11.01
N SER A 77 -4.27 -19.29 10.43
CA SER A 77 -4.24 -20.15 9.25
C SER A 77 -4.92 -21.52 9.42
N THR A 78 -5.23 -21.92 10.66
CA THR A 78 -5.80 -23.24 10.98
C THR A 78 -7.29 -23.20 11.35
N ASP A 79 -7.89 -22.02 11.49
CA ASP A 79 -9.26 -21.88 11.98
C ASP A 79 -10.29 -21.83 10.85
N PRO A 80 -11.50 -22.40 11.04
CA PRO A 80 -12.58 -22.35 10.05
C PRO A 80 -13.05 -20.92 9.76
N CYS A 81 -12.84 -19.97 10.67
CA CYS A 81 -13.08 -18.54 10.45
C CYS A 81 -12.16 -17.93 9.39
N SER A 82 -10.99 -18.53 9.11
CA SER A 82 -10.07 -18.06 8.07
C SER A 82 -10.66 -18.14 6.66
N LEU A 83 -11.61 -19.06 6.42
CA LEU A 83 -12.21 -19.26 5.11
C LEU A 83 -13.11 -18.08 4.69
N SER A 84 -13.91 -17.53 5.63
CA SER A 84 -14.72 -16.33 5.38
C SER A 84 -13.88 -15.05 5.37
N TYR A 85 -12.84 -14.99 6.20
CA TYR A 85 -11.95 -13.83 6.22
C TYR A 85 -11.11 -13.73 4.94
N ASN A 86 -10.57 -14.84 4.41
CA ASN A 86 -9.79 -14.84 3.17
C ASN A 86 -10.57 -14.27 1.96
N PHE A 87 -11.91 -14.27 1.97
CA PHE A 87 -12.72 -13.63 0.91
C PHE A 87 -12.49 -12.11 0.82
N PHE A 88 -12.17 -11.45 1.94
CA PHE A 88 -11.88 -10.02 1.99
C PHE A 88 -10.42 -9.69 1.67
N GLU A 89 -9.54 -10.70 1.58
CA GLU A 89 -8.10 -10.50 1.36
C GLU A 89 -7.84 -9.86 0.00
N MET A 90 -8.40 -10.43 -1.07
CA MET A 90 -8.26 -9.89 -2.43
C MET A 90 -8.91 -8.51 -2.61
N PRO A 91 -10.18 -8.26 -2.19
CA PRO A 91 -10.77 -6.91 -2.24
C PRO A 91 -9.95 -5.85 -1.49
N SER A 92 -9.40 -6.20 -0.33
CA SER A 92 -8.57 -5.27 0.44
C SER A 92 -7.22 -4.98 -0.23
N ALA A 93 -6.61 -5.97 -0.89
CA ALA A 93 -5.38 -5.78 -1.68
C ALA A 93 -5.64 -4.87 -2.89
N VAL A 94 -6.75 -5.07 -3.60
CA VAL A 94 -7.17 -4.20 -4.71
C VAL A 94 -7.42 -2.77 -4.22
N PHE A 95 -8.10 -2.60 -3.08
CA PHE A 95 -8.32 -1.29 -2.48
C PHE A 95 -7.00 -0.59 -2.12
N SER A 96 -6.08 -1.29 -1.47
CA SER A 96 -4.75 -0.74 -1.12
C SER A 96 -3.93 -0.39 -2.36
N SER A 97 -4.03 -1.18 -3.44
CA SER A 97 -3.40 -0.88 -4.73
C SER A 97 -3.97 0.40 -5.34
N LEU A 98 -5.30 0.56 -5.37
CA LEU A 98 -5.94 1.77 -5.88
C LEU A 98 -5.56 3.01 -5.05
N ALA A 99 -5.60 2.90 -3.72
CA ALA A 99 -5.24 3.99 -2.83
C ALA A 99 -3.78 4.43 -3.01
N ALA A 100 -2.85 3.47 -3.12
CA ALA A 100 -1.45 3.76 -3.43
C ALA A 100 -1.26 4.37 -4.82
N GLY A 101 -2.05 3.94 -5.82
CA GLY A 101 -2.07 4.53 -7.15
C GLY A 101 -2.53 6.00 -7.13
N ILE A 102 -3.56 6.33 -6.35
CA ILE A 102 -4.01 7.72 -6.18
C ILE A 102 -2.91 8.55 -5.51
N CYS A 103 -2.22 8.02 -4.50
CA CYS A 103 -1.06 8.70 -3.90
C CYS A 103 0.03 8.98 -4.94
N ALA A 104 0.35 8.03 -5.81
CA ALA A 104 1.33 8.24 -6.87
C ALA A 104 0.92 9.37 -7.82
N VAL A 105 -0.35 9.41 -8.25
CA VAL A 105 -0.85 10.47 -9.13
C VAL A 105 -0.79 11.84 -8.45
N ILE A 106 -1.18 11.92 -7.18
CA ILE A 106 -1.13 13.16 -6.40
C ILE A 106 0.31 13.67 -6.30
N GLU A 107 1.26 12.80 -5.97
CA GLU A 107 2.67 13.15 -5.87
C GLU A 107 3.24 13.61 -7.22
N ILE A 108 2.88 12.95 -8.33
CA ILE A 108 3.33 13.37 -9.68
C ILE A 108 2.75 14.74 -10.09
N LEU A 109 1.51 15.04 -9.71
CA LEU A 109 0.82 16.27 -10.12
C LEU A 109 1.12 17.48 -9.23
N TYR A 110 1.36 17.27 -7.94
CA TYR A 110 1.43 18.34 -6.94
C TYR A 110 2.77 18.45 -6.20
N SER A 111 3.78 17.64 -6.55
CA SER A 111 5.11 17.82 -5.96
C SER A 111 5.69 19.20 -6.34
N THR A 112 6.04 19.97 -5.32
CA THR A 112 6.19 21.44 -5.36
C THR A 112 7.55 21.92 -5.90
N ASP A 113 8.46 21.02 -6.29
CA ASP A 113 9.86 21.37 -6.63
C ASP A 113 10.16 21.54 -8.15
N PHE A 114 9.18 21.52 -9.05
CA PHE A 114 9.44 21.16 -10.45
C PHE A 114 9.05 22.18 -11.53
N ASN A 115 9.25 23.48 -11.30
CA ASN A 115 9.07 24.47 -12.37
C ASN A 115 10.18 24.48 -13.44
N GLN A 116 11.23 23.64 -13.35
CA GLN A 116 12.41 23.72 -14.26
C GLN A 116 13.05 22.39 -14.75
N MET A 117 12.49 21.20 -14.51
CA MET A 117 13.14 19.92 -14.88
C MET A 117 12.37 19.10 -15.93
N GLU A 118 13.10 18.39 -16.80
CA GLU A 118 12.57 17.48 -17.84
C GLU A 118 11.88 16.25 -17.22
N TRP A 119 10.91 15.68 -17.94
CA TRP A 119 9.94 14.68 -17.48
C TRP A 119 10.50 13.39 -16.87
N ILE A 120 11.77 13.05 -17.09
CA ILE A 120 12.40 11.82 -16.60
C ILE A 120 13.00 12.00 -15.19
N ASP A 121 13.39 13.22 -14.82
CA ASP A 121 13.83 13.58 -13.46
C ASP A 121 12.65 13.96 -12.53
N LYS A 122 11.41 13.79 -13.02
CA LYS A 122 10.16 14.30 -12.43
C LYS A 122 9.52 13.37 -11.39
N ILE A 123 10.08 12.19 -11.15
CA ILE A 123 9.53 11.27 -10.14
C ILE A 123 10.11 11.63 -8.77
N SER A 124 9.27 12.21 -7.91
CA SER A 124 9.60 12.36 -6.49
C SER A 124 9.83 10.99 -5.85
N SER A 125 10.68 10.94 -4.82
CA SER A 125 10.93 9.70 -4.07
C SER A 125 9.63 9.11 -3.51
N SER A 126 8.70 9.96 -3.06
CA SER A 126 7.34 9.61 -2.62
C SER A 126 6.47 9.03 -3.74
N ALA A 127 6.55 9.55 -4.97
CA ALA A 127 5.84 8.98 -6.13
C ALA A 127 6.37 7.59 -6.47
N ALA A 128 7.69 7.39 -6.50
CA ALA A 128 8.31 6.09 -6.76
C ALA A 128 7.88 5.04 -5.72
N ILE A 129 7.89 5.41 -4.44
CA ILE A 129 7.47 4.54 -3.34
C ILE A 129 5.97 4.19 -3.47
N SER A 130 5.13 5.15 -3.83
CA SER A 130 3.68 4.93 -4.03
C SER A 130 3.40 3.97 -5.21
N ILE A 131 4.13 4.11 -6.32
CA ILE A 131 4.04 3.20 -7.48
C ILE A 131 4.46 1.78 -7.07
N ALA A 132 5.57 1.65 -6.33
CA ALA A 132 6.02 0.36 -5.84
C ALA A 132 4.99 -0.31 -4.92
N LEU A 133 4.37 0.47 -4.01
CA LEU A 133 3.31 -0.01 -3.12
C LEU A 133 2.07 -0.46 -3.90
N CYS A 134 1.67 0.31 -4.92
CA CYS A 134 0.57 -0.03 -5.83
C CYS A 134 0.83 -1.36 -6.55
N ALA A 135 2.01 -1.51 -7.16
CA ALA A 135 2.40 -2.72 -7.88
C ALA A 135 2.47 -3.94 -6.95
N LEU A 136 3.02 -3.76 -5.74
CA LEU A 136 3.11 -4.83 -4.76
C LEU A 136 1.71 -5.35 -4.37
N HIS A 137 0.77 -4.46 -4.08
CA HIS A 137 -0.60 -4.86 -3.74
C HIS A 137 -1.36 -5.46 -4.93
N ALA A 138 -1.08 -5.02 -6.16
CA ALA A 138 -1.61 -5.65 -7.36
C ALA A 138 -1.07 -7.08 -7.52
N ILE A 139 0.24 -7.29 -7.36
CA ILE A 139 0.86 -8.63 -7.39
C ILE A 139 0.27 -9.51 -6.28
N ALA A 140 0.07 -8.97 -5.09
CA ALA A 140 -0.57 -9.69 -3.99
C ALA A 140 -2.00 -10.11 -4.34
N ALA A 141 -2.81 -9.22 -4.93
CA ALA A 141 -4.16 -9.54 -5.37
C ALA A 141 -4.20 -10.66 -6.42
N PHE A 142 -3.33 -10.61 -7.43
CA PHE A 142 -3.23 -11.68 -8.45
C PHE A 142 -2.64 -12.98 -7.91
N SER A 143 -1.83 -12.92 -6.84
CA SER A 143 -1.24 -14.10 -6.20
C SER A 143 -2.21 -14.83 -5.26
N LEU A 144 -3.36 -14.22 -4.97
CA LEU A 144 -4.41 -14.79 -4.13
C LEU A 144 -5.44 -15.60 -4.92
N GLU A 145 -5.50 -15.42 -6.24
CA GLU A 145 -6.25 -16.29 -7.18
C GLU A 145 -5.70 -17.73 -7.13
#